data_AF-A0A935I585-F1
#
_entry.id   AF-A0A935I585-F1
#
_cell.length_a   1.000
_cell.length_b   1.000
_cell.length_c   1.000
_cell.angle_alpha   90.00
_cell.angle_beta   90.00
_cell.angle_gamma   90.00
#
_symmetry.space_group_name_H-M   'P 1'
#
loop_
_entity.id
_entity.type
_entity.pdbx_description
1 polymer ?
#
loop_
_entity_poly.entity_id
_entity_poly.type
_entity_poly.pdbx_seq_one_letter_code
_entity_poly.pdbx_strand_id
1 'polypeptide(L)'
;MLSEDNIKFEQLTIDDGLSQSIVQCIIQDRQGFMWFGTQDGLNRYDGYKFIVYKKDVSVKNTLSNNNINCLYEDSEAISGLALPGGGFMQI
;
A
#
# COMPACT_ATOMS: atom_id res chain seq x y z
N MET A 1 -15.24 -25.39 28.14
CA MET A 1 -14.28 -25.81 27.10
C MET A 1 -14.37 -24.76 26.02
N LEU A 2 -13.37 -23.87 25.92
CA LEU A 2 -13.37 -22.83 24.88
C LEU A 2 -13.03 -23.52 23.55
N SER A 3 -13.85 -23.32 22.52
CA SER A 3 -13.53 -23.76 21.17
C SER A 3 -12.28 -23.03 20.72
N GLU A 4 -11.25 -23.75 20.28
CA GLU A 4 -10.13 -23.14 19.56
C GLU A 4 -10.68 -22.58 18.25
N ASP A 5 -10.71 -21.25 18.13
CA ASP A 5 -11.09 -20.59 16.90
C ASP A 5 -10.08 -20.97 15.81
N ASN A 6 -10.52 -21.79 14.87
CA ASN A 6 -9.71 -22.26 13.76
C ASN A 6 -9.67 -21.16 12.68
N ILE A 7 -8.84 -20.15 12.91
CA ILE A 7 -8.68 -19.01 12.01
C ILE A 7 -7.88 -19.45 10.78
N LYS A 8 -8.47 -19.27 9.59
CA LYS A 8 -7.80 -19.48 8.31
C LYS A 8 -7.37 -18.14 7.73
N PHE A 9 -6.18 -18.10 7.16
CA PHE A 9 -5.64 -16.93 6.47
C PHE A 9 -5.51 -17.22 4.99
N GLU A 10 -5.93 -16.27 4.18
CA GLU A 10 -5.55 -16.20 2.77
C GLU A 10 -4.17 -15.54 2.65
N GLN A 11 -3.36 -16.02 1.73
CA GLN A 11 -2.04 -15.47 1.48
C GLN A 11 -2.06 -14.68 0.18
N LEU A 12 -1.71 -13.40 0.26
CA LEU A 12 -1.43 -12.56 -0.89
C LEU A 12 0.08 -12.37 -1.00
N THR A 13 0.64 -12.78 -2.13
CA THR A 13 2.08 -12.93 -2.36
C THR A 13 2.54 -12.15 -3.57
N ILE A 14 3.82 -12.30 -3.92
CA ILE A 14 4.39 -11.72 -5.14
C ILE A 14 3.70 -12.30 -6.39
N ASP A 15 3.30 -13.57 -6.35
CA ASP A 15 2.63 -14.23 -7.48
C ASP A 15 1.23 -13.66 -7.73
N ASP A 16 0.62 -13.05 -6.70
CA ASP A 16 -0.68 -12.37 -6.79
C ASP A 16 -0.55 -10.91 -7.26
N GLY A 17 0.68 -10.39 -7.37
CA GLY A 17 0.98 -9.05 -7.86
C GLY A 17 1.59 -8.09 -6.84
N LEU A 18 1.87 -8.53 -5.60
CA LEU A 18 2.59 -7.73 -4.62
C LEU A 18 4.03 -7.45 -5.10
N SER A 19 4.48 -6.21 -5.03
CA SER A 19 5.77 -5.81 -5.59
C SER A 19 6.98 -6.41 -4.85
N GLN A 20 6.85 -6.67 -3.55
CA GLN A 20 7.93 -7.17 -2.70
C GLN A 20 7.35 -7.78 -1.41
N SER A 21 7.98 -8.84 -0.88
CA SER A 21 7.43 -9.66 0.21
C SER A 21 7.52 -9.04 1.62
N ILE A 22 8.33 -8.00 1.81
CA ILE A 22 8.50 -7.28 3.08
C ILE A 22 7.56 -6.08 3.07
N VAL A 23 6.36 -6.29 3.59
CA VAL A 23 5.38 -5.22 3.85
C VAL A 23 5.74 -4.52 5.15
N GLN A 24 5.94 -3.20 5.09
CA GLN A 24 6.36 -2.37 6.22
C GLN A 24 5.21 -1.58 6.84
N CYS A 25 4.20 -1.23 6.05
CA CYS A 25 3.04 -0.48 6.52
C CYS A 25 1.79 -0.80 5.70
N ILE A 26 0.63 -0.70 6.35
CA ILE A 26 -0.67 -1.01 5.77
C ILE A 26 -1.68 0.06 6.20
N ILE A 27 -2.50 0.55 5.26
CA ILE A 27 -3.64 1.42 5.54
C ILE A 27 -4.80 1.08 4.60
N GLN A 28 -6.03 1.35 5.02
CA GLN A 28 -7.19 1.36 4.14
C GLN A 28 -7.60 2.81 3.88
N ASP A 29 -7.86 3.17 2.62
CA ASP A 29 -8.39 4.50 2.31
C ASP A 29 -9.90 4.58 2.48
N ARG A 30 -10.44 5.80 2.45
CA ARG A 30 -11.90 6.08 2.51
C ARG A 30 -12.72 5.45 1.40
N GLN A 31 -12.11 5.06 0.28
CA GLN A 31 -12.79 4.36 -0.83
C GLN A 31 -12.82 2.84 -0.62
N GLY A 32 -12.12 2.34 0.39
CA GLY A 32 -12.06 0.93 0.75
C GLY A 32 -10.87 0.18 0.15
N PHE A 33 -9.98 0.85 -0.59
CA PHE A 33 -8.78 0.21 -1.12
C PHE A 33 -7.76 -0.03 -0.01
N MET A 34 -7.09 -1.17 -0.07
CA MET A 34 -5.99 -1.50 0.83
C MET A 34 -4.67 -1.08 0.21
N TRP A 35 -3.81 -0.46 1.01
CA TRP A 35 -2.51 0.03 0.60
C TRP A 35 -1.41 -0.62 1.41
N PHE A 36 -0.38 -1.09 0.72
CA PHE A 36 0.77 -1.79 1.30
C PHE A 36 2.05 -1.11 0.87
N GLY A 37 2.74 -0.49 1.82
CA GLY A 37 4.09 0.00 1.62
C GLY A 37 5.09 -1.14 1.77
N THR A 38 5.95 -1.32 0.76
CA THR A 38 7.00 -2.34 0.75
C THR A 38 8.37 -1.71 0.60
N GLN A 39 9.43 -2.52 0.69
CA GLN A 39 10.78 -2.04 0.42
C GLN A 39 11.03 -1.68 -1.05
N ASP A 40 10.16 -2.12 -1.97
CA ASP A 40 10.26 -1.82 -3.40
C ASP A 40 8.89 -1.55 -4.04
N GLY A 41 8.19 -0.53 -3.56
CA GLY A 41 6.99 0.03 -4.15
C GLY A 41 5.83 0.20 -3.17
N LEU A 42 4.86 0.99 -3.61
CA LEU A 42 3.55 1.14 -2.98
C LEU A 42 2.54 0.29 -3.75
N ASN A 43 1.80 -0.56 -3.06
CA ASN A 43 0.83 -1.46 -3.67
C ASN A 43 -0.58 -1.06 -3.26
N ARG A 44 -1.49 -0.86 -4.22
CA ARG A 44 -2.92 -0.71 -3.98
C ARG A 44 -3.64 -1.99 -4.34
N TYR A 45 -4.53 -2.46 -3.48
CA TYR A 45 -5.32 -3.66 -3.67
C TYR A 45 -6.80 -3.34 -3.59
N ASP A 46 -7.57 -3.85 -4.56
CA ASP A 46 -9.02 -3.64 -4.67
C ASP A 46 -9.86 -4.82 -4.21
N GLY A 47 -9.24 -5.84 -3.61
CA GLY A 47 -9.90 -7.10 -3.26
C GLY A 47 -9.73 -8.21 -4.31
N TYR A 48 -9.19 -7.88 -5.48
CA TYR A 48 -8.97 -8.82 -6.58
C TYR A 48 -7.58 -8.74 -7.19
N LYS A 49 -7.00 -7.54 -7.29
CA LYS A 49 -5.71 -7.31 -7.96
C LYS A 49 -4.90 -6.21 -7.29
N PHE A 50 -3.59 -6.30 -7.46
CA PHE A 50 -2.65 -5.26 -7.09
C PHE A 50 -2.38 -4.29 -8.26
N ILE A 51 -2.21 -3.02 -7.91
CA ILE A 51 -1.57 -2.00 -8.75
C ILE A 51 -0.31 -1.54 -8.02
N VAL A 52 0.82 -1.63 -8.70
CA VAL A 52 2.13 -1.26 -8.14
C VAL A 52 2.53 0.12 -8.62
N TYR A 53 2.81 1.00 -7.66
CA TYR A 53 3.41 2.30 -7.91
C TYR A 53 4.89 2.26 -7.50
N LYS A 54 5.75 2.72 -8.42
CA LYS A 54 7.19 2.89 -8.19
C LYS A 54 7.59 4.31 -8.54
N LYS A 55 8.78 4.71 -8.08
CA LYS A 55 9.44 5.93 -8.51
C LYS A 55 9.67 5.88 -10.01
N ASP A 56 9.19 6.91 -10.69
CA ASP A 56 9.48 7.14 -12.10
C ASP A 56 10.02 8.56 -12.24
N VAL A 57 11.27 8.67 -12.67
CA VAL A 57 11.99 9.94 -12.83
C VAL A 57 11.48 10.77 -14.00
N SER A 58 10.73 10.16 -14.92
CA SER A 58 10.19 10.81 -16.11
C SER A 58 8.81 11.45 -15.89
N VAL A 59 8.10 11.05 -14.82
CA VAL A 59 6.75 11.52 -14.51
C VAL A 59 6.78 12.37 -13.24
N LYS A 60 6.18 13.57 -13.32
CA LYS A 60 6.02 14.46 -12.15
C LYS A 60 4.99 13.87 -11.19
N ASN A 61 5.16 14.11 -9.89
CA ASN A 61 4.29 13.63 -8.80
C ASN A 61 4.25 12.10 -8.63
N THR A 62 5.36 11.42 -8.93
CA THR A 62 5.57 10.00 -8.60
C THR A 62 6.17 9.85 -7.20
N LEU A 63 6.33 8.61 -6.75
CA LEU A 63 7.00 8.31 -5.50
C LEU A 63 8.43 8.90 -5.49
N SER A 64 8.79 9.55 -4.40
CA SER A 64 10.15 10.05 -4.19
C SER A 64 11.17 8.91 -3.99
N ASN A 65 10.70 7.77 -3.48
CA ASN A 65 11.47 6.55 -3.23
C ASN A 65 10.57 5.30 -3.34
N ASN A 66 11.14 4.15 -3.67
CA ASN A 66 10.42 2.87 -3.67
C ASN A 66 10.32 2.25 -2.27
N ASN A 67 11.19 2.61 -1.33
CA ASN A 67 11.15 2.09 0.03
C ASN A 67 10.09 2.83 0.87
N ILE A 68 8.94 2.20 1.10
CA ILE A 68 7.77 2.81 1.75
C ILE A 68 7.61 2.28 3.18
N ASN A 69 8.10 3.06 4.15
CA ASN A 69 8.11 2.68 5.57
C ASN A 69 6.90 3.19 6.36
N CYS A 70 6.16 4.17 5.85
CA CYS A 70 4.90 4.62 6.44
C CYS A 70 3.94 5.06 5.35
N LEU A 71 2.64 4.99 5.68
CA LEU A 71 1.55 5.59 4.93
C LEU A 71 0.67 6.35 5.92
N TYR A 72 0.16 7.50 5.50
CA TYR A 72 -0.85 8.24 6.25
C TYR A 72 -1.90 8.77 5.28
N GLU A 73 -3.17 8.58 5.63
CA GLU A 73 -4.29 9.20 4.92
C GLU A 73 -4.51 10.60 5.51
N ASP A 74 -4.32 11.64 4.70
CA ASP A 74 -4.60 13.00 5.13
C ASP A 74 -6.11 13.23 5.15
N SER A 75 -6.64 13.61 6.32
CA SER A 75 -8.07 13.79 6.52
C SER A 75 -8.66 14.97 5.75
N GLU A 76 -7.81 15.93 5.36
CA GLU A 76 -8.16 17.17 4.65
C GLU A 76 -7.94 17.08 3.12
N ALA A 77 -7.14 16.12 2.66
CA ALA A 77 -6.90 15.92 1.23
C ALA A 77 -8.06 15.14 0.62
N ILE A 78 -8.83 15.79 -0.24
CA ILE A 78 -10.01 15.24 -0.92
C ILE A 78 -9.70 13.99 -1.79
N SER A 79 -8.44 13.56 -1.97
CA SER A 79 -8.09 12.34 -2.71
C SER A 79 -6.58 11.99 -2.67
N GLY A 80 -5.90 11.94 -1.51
CA GLY A 80 -4.43 11.71 -1.51
C GLY A 80 -3.86 10.94 -0.31
N LEU A 81 -2.77 10.20 -0.56
CA LEU A 81 -1.94 9.54 0.45
C LEU A 81 -0.63 10.30 0.65
N ALA A 82 -0.26 10.52 1.91
CA ALA A 82 0.99 11.16 2.29
C ALA A 82 2.06 10.13 2.68
N LEU A 83 3.28 10.31 2.16
CA LEU A 83 4.46 9.50 2.47
C LEU A 83 5.41 10.25 3.40
N PRO A 84 6.05 9.56 4.36
CA PRO A 84 7.12 10.14 5.18
C PRO A 84 8.26 10.67 4.27
N GLY A 85 8.67 11.92 4.49
CA GLY A 85 9.69 12.59 3.66
C GLY A 85 9.14 13.55 2.60
N GLY A 86 7.84 13.86 2.64
CA GLY A 86 7.22 14.92 1.83
C GLY A 86 6.76 14.46 0.44
N GLY A 87 6.75 13.16 0.17
CA GLY A 87 6.14 12.61 -1.04
C GLY A 87 4.62 12.58 -0.91
N PHE A 88 3.92 13.14 -1.88
CA PHE A 88 2.47 13.06 -1.98
C PHE A 88 2.12 12.22 -3.21
N MET A 89 1.27 11.20 -3.03
CA MET A 89 0.65 10.50 -4.14
C MET A 89 -0.83 10.88 -4.19
N GLN A 90 -1.21 11.54 -5.29
CA GLN A 90 -2.61 11.83 -5.59
C GLN A 90 -3.22 10.61 -6.25
N ILE A 91 -4.37 10.15 -5.72
CA ILE A 91 -5.19 9.09 -6.30
C ILE A 91 -6.31 9.64 -7.16
#